data_AF-A0A378IY88-F1
#
_entry.id   AF-A0A378IY88-F1
#
_cell.length_a   1.000
_cell.length_b   1.000
_cell.length_c   1.000
_cell.angle_alpha   90.00
_cell.angle_beta   90.00
_cell.angle_gamma   90.00
#
_symmetry.space_group_name_H-M   'P 1'
#
loop_
_entity.id
_entity.type
_entity.pdbx_description
1 polymer ?
#
loop_
_entity_poly.entity_id
_entity_poly.type
_entity_poly.pdbx_seq_one_letter_code
_entity_poly.pdbx_strand_id
1 'polypeptide(L)'
;MARNNETKINHFMVTAPSGVVLTSAWLKNHGVSSKLAWWYVHSGLLEKLGTNAYKKAGTRITWAGAINALQSQLNIPAHVGGKTALHLLGLGHFIPMQGIQEVMLFAPPNTKIPKWLLTTQWDAKFELYKSSLFNDANNEMGLVDRSINEINLKLSSPERAAMELLHLYPKHQSFDEIAYLIENLGQLRPKLVQTLLENCNSIKVKRLFLHLSDQFNHSWFSSLDTTKIDLGKGKRELGDGGKYYSKYKLSLPEIKES
;
A
#
# COMPACT_ATOMS: atom_id res chain seq x y z
N MET A 1 -38.33 -12.60 23.77
CA MET A 1 -37.04 -12.67 23.02
C MET A 1 -37.06 -11.87 21.71
N ALA A 2 -38.19 -11.74 20.99
CA ALA A 2 -38.29 -10.99 19.74
C ALA A 2 -37.93 -9.49 19.85
N ARG A 3 -38.47 -8.78 20.86
CA ARG A 3 -38.26 -7.33 21.04
C ARG A 3 -36.79 -6.92 21.21
N ASN A 4 -35.97 -7.74 21.89
CA ASN A 4 -34.53 -7.49 22.08
C ASN A 4 -33.72 -7.73 20.79
N ASN A 5 -34.18 -8.64 19.91
CA ASN A 5 -33.56 -8.84 18.60
C ASN A 5 -33.87 -7.68 17.64
N GLU A 6 -35.10 -7.15 17.64
CA GLU A 6 -35.47 -5.97 16.83
C GLU A 6 -34.69 -4.71 17.23
N THR A 7 -34.48 -4.47 18.53
CA THR A 7 -33.67 -3.32 18.97
C THR A 7 -32.20 -3.46 18.56
N LYS A 8 -31.66 -4.69 18.63
CA LYS A 8 -30.29 -5.00 18.17
C LYS A 8 -30.13 -4.89 16.65
N ILE A 9 -31.14 -5.30 15.87
CA ILE A 9 -31.18 -5.13 14.41
C ILE A 9 -31.15 -3.64 14.05
N ASN A 10 -32.01 -2.84 14.66
CA ASN A 10 -32.10 -1.41 14.36
C ASN A 10 -30.82 -0.67 14.76
N HIS A 11 -30.23 -1.01 15.91
CA HIS A 11 -28.94 -0.44 16.33
C HIS A 11 -27.79 -0.84 15.40
N PHE A 12 -27.73 -2.10 14.97
CA PHE A 12 -26.73 -2.57 14.02
C PHE A 12 -26.85 -1.88 12.65
N MET A 13 -28.07 -1.75 12.11
CA MET A 13 -28.31 -1.16 10.80
C MET A 13 -27.94 0.33 10.72
N VAL A 14 -27.99 1.03 11.86
CA VAL A 14 -27.60 2.44 12.01
C VAL A 14 -26.10 2.60 12.23
N THR A 15 -25.46 1.68 12.97
CA THR A 15 -24.03 1.79 13.33
C THR A 15 -23.08 1.13 12.34
N ALA A 16 -23.57 0.20 11.50
CA ALA A 16 -22.73 -0.46 10.51
C ALA A 16 -22.25 0.51 9.42
N PRO A 17 -20.92 0.70 9.26
CA PRO A 17 -20.39 1.55 8.21
C PRO A 17 -20.77 0.99 6.85
N SER A 18 -21.26 1.86 5.97
CA SER A 18 -21.54 1.51 4.58
C SER A 18 -20.27 1.63 3.75
N GLY A 19 -20.17 0.85 2.66
CA GLY A 19 -19.03 0.91 1.75
C GLY A 19 -17.76 0.20 2.21
N VAL A 20 -17.76 -0.46 3.38
CA VAL A 20 -16.62 -1.25 3.89
C VAL A 20 -17.01 -2.70 4.14
N VAL A 21 -16.02 -3.59 4.15
CA VAL A 21 -16.22 -4.99 4.56
C VAL A 21 -16.48 -5.03 6.07
N LEU A 22 -17.49 -5.79 6.49
CA LEU A 22 -17.79 -6.06 7.89
C LEU A 22 -17.19 -7.42 8.25
N THR A 23 -16.11 -7.42 9.02
CA THR A 23 -15.46 -8.67 9.45
C THR A 23 -16.20 -9.31 10.61
N SER A 24 -16.09 -10.63 10.80
CA SER A 24 -16.63 -11.29 12.00
C SER A 24 -16.09 -10.66 13.30
N ALA A 25 -14.84 -10.19 13.29
CA ALA A 25 -14.24 -9.50 14.44
C ALA A 25 -14.97 -8.19 14.74
N TRP A 26 -15.20 -7.37 13.70
CA TRP A 26 -15.96 -6.12 13.83
C TRP A 26 -17.39 -6.37 14.28
N LEU A 27 -18.09 -7.33 13.66
CA LEU A 27 -19.45 -7.74 14.04
C LEU A 27 -19.53 -8.13 15.51
N LYS A 28 -18.60 -8.97 15.99
CA LYS A 28 -18.54 -9.40 17.38
C LYS A 28 -18.32 -8.22 18.34
N ASN A 29 -17.42 -7.31 18.00
CA ASN A 29 -17.15 -6.11 18.79
C ASN A 29 -18.37 -5.17 18.87
N HIS A 30 -19.29 -5.26 17.90
CA HIS A 30 -20.55 -4.51 17.87
C HIS A 30 -21.76 -5.35 18.33
N GLY A 31 -21.52 -6.40 19.12
CA GLY A 31 -22.58 -7.20 19.75
C GLY A 31 -23.29 -8.21 18.83
N VAL A 32 -22.77 -8.43 17.62
CA VAL A 32 -23.31 -9.39 16.65
C VAL A 32 -22.54 -10.71 16.75
N SER A 33 -23.16 -11.70 17.40
CA SER A 33 -22.60 -13.06 17.48
C SER A 33 -22.64 -13.77 16.13
N SER A 34 -21.85 -14.84 15.97
CA SER A 34 -21.87 -15.65 14.73
C SER A 34 -23.26 -16.19 14.39
N LYS A 35 -24.07 -16.53 15.41
CA LYS A 35 -25.47 -16.96 15.23
C LYS A 35 -26.35 -15.81 14.71
N LEU A 36 -26.14 -14.60 15.22
CA LEU A 36 -26.88 -13.42 14.78
C LEU A 36 -26.45 -12.98 13.38
N ALA A 37 -25.15 -13.03 13.07
CA ALA A 37 -24.63 -12.78 11.72
C ALA A 37 -25.21 -13.79 10.71
N TRP A 38 -25.31 -15.07 11.08
CA TRP A 38 -25.98 -16.08 10.26
C TRP A 38 -27.45 -15.70 9.98
N TRP A 39 -28.19 -15.28 11.01
CA TRP A 39 -29.58 -14.83 10.84
C TRP A 39 -29.69 -13.55 10.00
N TYR A 40 -28.76 -12.60 10.14
CA TYR A 40 -28.69 -11.40 9.28
C TYR A 40 -28.44 -11.75 7.82
N VAL A 41 -27.66 -12.78 7.54
CA VAL A 41 -27.50 -13.27 6.16
C VAL A 41 -28.79 -13.91 5.63
N HIS A 42 -29.46 -14.74 6.43
CA HIS A 42 -30.68 -15.44 5.99
C HIS A 42 -31.90 -14.51 5.85
N SER A 43 -31.93 -13.44 6.65
CA SER A 43 -32.96 -12.40 6.57
C SER A 43 -32.69 -11.35 5.48
N GLY A 44 -31.55 -11.43 4.78
CA GLY A 44 -31.20 -10.49 3.72
C GLY A 44 -30.68 -9.12 4.22
N LEU A 45 -30.29 -9.00 5.49
CA LEU A 45 -29.67 -7.79 6.03
C LEU A 45 -28.16 -7.72 5.73
N LEU A 46 -27.50 -8.87 5.68
CA LEU A 46 -26.09 -9.01 5.32
C LEU A 46 -25.91 -9.93 4.11
N GLU A 47 -24.91 -9.65 3.29
CA GLU A 47 -24.43 -10.55 2.26
C GLU A 47 -23.04 -11.08 2.65
N LYS A 48 -22.76 -12.35 2.36
CA LYS A 48 -21.47 -12.97 2.67
C LYS A 48 -20.49 -12.73 1.52
N LEU A 49 -19.32 -12.17 1.83
CA LEU A 49 -18.23 -11.99 0.87
C LEU A 49 -17.24 -13.17 0.89
N GLY A 50 -17.12 -13.84 2.03
CA GLY A 50 -16.30 -15.02 2.21
C GLY A 50 -16.27 -15.46 3.67
N THR A 51 -15.28 -16.29 4.03
CA THR A 51 -15.11 -16.70 5.42
C THR A 51 -14.79 -15.48 6.28
N ASN A 52 -15.61 -15.24 7.30
CA ASN A 52 -15.49 -14.12 8.25
C ASN A 52 -15.57 -12.71 7.65
N ALA A 53 -16.17 -12.56 6.47
CA ALA A 53 -16.35 -11.27 5.81
C ALA A 53 -17.75 -11.15 5.23
N TYR A 54 -18.37 -10.00 5.51
CA TYR A 54 -19.75 -9.67 5.16
C TYR A 54 -19.82 -8.25 4.60
N LYS A 55 -20.95 -7.92 4.01
CA LYS A 55 -21.33 -6.55 3.69
C LYS A 55 -22.80 -6.32 4.00
N LYS A 56 -23.19 -5.06 4.16
CA LYS A 56 -24.60 -4.69 4.22
C LYS A 56 -25.27 -5.03 2.88
N ALA A 57 -26.42 -5.69 2.93
CA ALA A 57 -27.11 -6.09 1.72
C ALA A 57 -27.47 -4.86 0.85
N GLY A 58 -27.39 -5.03 -0.48
CA GLY A 58 -27.66 -3.96 -1.44
C GLY A 58 -26.59 -2.86 -1.51
N THR A 59 -25.51 -2.95 -0.72
CA THR A 59 -24.39 -1.99 -0.81
C THR A 59 -23.29 -2.48 -1.75
N ARG A 60 -22.67 -1.54 -2.46
CA ARG A 60 -21.44 -1.75 -3.20
C ARG A 60 -20.25 -1.47 -2.28
N ILE A 61 -19.24 -2.35 -2.32
CA ILE A 61 -17.97 -2.15 -1.66
C ILE A 61 -16.89 -2.06 -2.73
N THR A 62 -16.02 -1.08 -2.57
CA THR A 62 -14.84 -0.87 -3.43
C THR A 62 -13.61 -1.53 -2.82
N TRP A 63 -12.52 -1.64 -3.57
CA TRP A 63 -11.22 -2.10 -3.08
C TRP A 63 -10.77 -1.32 -1.83
N ALA A 64 -11.10 -0.03 -1.73
CA ALA A 64 -10.76 0.81 -0.58
C ALA A 64 -11.47 0.32 0.68
N GLY A 65 -12.77 0.00 0.59
CA GLY A 65 -13.52 -0.56 1.71
C GLY A 65 -13.03 -1.94 2.16
N ALA A 66 -12.46 -2.71 1.23
CA ALA A 66 -11.82 -3.98 1.54
C ALA A 66 -10.50 -3.79 2.31
N ILE A 67 -9.61 -2.91 1.82
CA ILE A 67 -8.34 -2.61 2.49
C ILE A 67 -8.57 -1.96 3.86
N ASN A 68 -9.51 -1.03 3.97
CA ASN A 68 -9.86 -0.40 5.24
C ASN A 68 -10.21 -1.45 6.31
N ALA A 69 -10.96 -2.50 5.95
CA ALA A 69 -11.29 -3.56 6.90
C ALA A 69 -10.05 -4.37 7.35
N LEU A 70 -9.09 -4.61 6.46
CA LEU A 70 -7.81 -5.24 6.83
C LEU A 70 -7.06 -4.36 7.85
N GLN A 71 -6.98 -3.06 7.58
CA GLN A 71 -6.21 -2.11 8.37
C GLN A 71 -6.86 -1.83 9.72
N SER A 72 -8.14 -1.47 9.73
CA SER A 72 -8.84 -0.95 10.91
C SER A 72 -9.54 -2.02 11.76
N GLN A 73 -9.99 -3.13 11.15
CA GLN A 73 -10.76 -4.15 11.87
C GLN A 73 -9.93 -5.39 12.21
N LEU A 74 -8.98 -5.76 11.33
CA LEU A 74 -8.13 -6.93 11.51
C LEU A 74 -6.71 -6.59 11.99
N ASN A 75 -6.36 -5.29 12.04
CA ASN A 75 -5.01 -4.82 12.37
C ASN A 75 -3.92 -5.52 11.54
N ILE A 76 -4.21 -5.82 10.28
CA ILE A 76 -3.25 -6.41 9.35
C ILE A 76 -2.34 -5.28 8.87
N PRO A 77 -1.01 -5.42 8.98
CA PRO A 77 -0.05 -4.38 8.59
C PRO A 77 0.14 -4.34 7.07
N ALA A 78 -0.96 -4.14 6.33
CA ALA A 78 -0.98 -4.00 4.89
C ALA A 78 -1.36 -2.58 4.50
N HIS A 79 -0.70 -2.03 3.48
CA HIS A 79 -0.89 -0.65 3.04
C HIS A 79 -0.85 -0.54 1.53
N VAL A 80 -1.53 0.47 1.00
CA VAL A 80 -1.45 0.79 -0.43
C VAL A 80 -0.09 1.44 -0.68
N GLY A 81 0.69 0.91 -1.61
CA GLY A 81 2.05 1.36 -1.87
C GLY A 81 2.32 1.68 -3.33
N GLY A 82 3.59 1.92 -3.64
CA GLY A 82 4.08 2.15 -5.01
C GLY A 82 3.28 3.17 -5.82
N LYS A 83 2.98 2.84 -7.09
CA LYS A 83 2.29 3.73 -8.03
C LYS A 83 0.89 4.11 -7.55
N THR A 84 0.15 3.18 -6.96
CA THR A 84 -1.19 3.44 -6.44
C THR A 84 -1.15 4.49 -5.32
N ALA A 85 -0.18 4.43 -4.42
CA ALA A 85 -0.02 5.43 -3.38
C ALA A 85 0.34 6.81 -3.94
N LEU A 86 1.32 6.89 -4.86
CA LEU A 86 1.70 8.15 -5.51
C LEU A 86 0.51 8.79 -6.22
N HIS A 87 -0.26 8.00 -6.97
CA HIS A 87 -1.47 8.44 -7.64
C HIS A 87 -2.51 9.04 -6.67
N LEU A 88 -2.82 8.32 -5.59
CA LEU A 88 -3.78 8.79 -4.56
C LEU A 88 -3.29 10.04 -3.80
N LEU A 89 -1.99 10.31 -3.82
CA LEU A 89 -1.39 11.51 -3.27
C LEU A 89 -1.33 12.68 -4.27
N GLY A 90 -1.81 12.50 -5.51
CA GLY A 90 -1.76 13.50 -6.57
C GLY A 90 -0.40 13.61 -7.27
N LEU A 91 0.47 12.61 -7.07
CA LEU A 91 1.85 12.54 -7.58
C LEU A 91 2.02 11.43 -8.64
N GLY A 92 0.93 10.81 -9.07
CA GLY A 92 0.93 9.86 -10.18
C GLY A 92 0.52 10.58 -11.46
N HIS A 93 1.43 10.65 -12.42
CA HIS A 93 1.11 11.04 -13.79
C HIS A 93 0.64 9.79 -14.56
N PHE A 94 -0.34 9.97 -15.45
CA PHE A 94 -1.11 8.92 -16.15
C PHE A 94 -2.20 8.24 -15.31
N ILE A 95 -3.39 8.84 -15.34
CA ILE A 95 -4.63 8.16 -14.95
C ILE A 95 -5.27 7.65 -16.25
N PRO A 96 -5.46 6.32 -16.43
CA PRO A 96 -6.36 5.84 -17.45
C PRO A 96 -7.75 6.43 -17.18
N MET A 97 -8.48 6.90 -18.19
CA MET A 97 -9.83 7.46 -18.01
C MET A 97 -10.78 6.51 -17.26
N GLN A 98 -10.46 5.21 -17.18
CA GLN A 98 -11.21 4.19 -16.45
C GLN A 98 -10.92 4.13 -14.93
N GLY A 99 -10.07 5.00 -14.37
CA GLY A 99 -9.71 4.98 -12.95
C GLY A 99 -8.69 3.89 -12.57
N ILE A 100 -8.49 3.66 -11.27
CA ILE A 100 -7.52 2.68 -10.74
C ILE A 100 -8.02 1.25 -11.03
N GLN A 101 -7.34 0.56 -11.95
CA GLN A 101 -7.64 -0.83 -12.30
C GLN A 101 -6.83 -1.84 -11.47
N GLU A 102 -5.66 -1.44 -10.98
CA GLU A 102 -4.73 -2.26 -10.22
C GLU A 102 -4.24 -1.50 -8.98
N VAL A 103 -4.30 -2.18 -7.83
CA VAL A 103 -3.94 -1.65 -6.52
C VAL A 103 -2.73 -2.41 -6.02
N MET A 104 -1.60 -1.72 -5.92
CA MET A 104 -0.38 -2.26 -5.32
C MET A 104 -0.55 -2.30 -3.79
N LEU A 105 -0.64 -3.50 -3.25
CA LEU A 105 -0.82 -3.76 -1.83
C LEU A 105 0.48 -4.33 -1.26
N PHE A 106 1.06 -3.67 -0.28
CA PHE A 106 2.29 -4.10 0.38
C PHE A 106 2.01 -4.65 1.77
N ALA A 107 2.78 -5.65 2.19
CA ALA A 107 2.72 -6.21 3.53
C ALA A 107 4.06 -6.86 3.95
N PRO A 108 4.32 -7.09 5.24
CA PRO A 108 5.44 -7.91 5.70
C PRO A 108 5.38 -9.37 5.18
N PRO A 109 6.52 -10.09 5.05
CA PRO A 109 6.62 -11.42 4.44
C PRO A 109 5.62 -12.46 4.98
N ASN A 110 5.47 -12.50 6.30
CA ASN A 110 4.65 -13.50 6.99
C ASN A 110 3.19 -13.07 7.21
N THR A 111 2.78 -11.94 6.62
CA THR A 111 1.42 -11.42 6.77
C THR A 111 0.41 -12.34 6.11
N LYS A 112 -0.58 -12.79 6.87
CA LYS A 112 -1.68 -13.63 6.37
C LYS A 112 -2.78 -12.73 5.80
N ILE A 113 -2.91 -12.74 4.48
CA ILE A 113 -3.99 -12.04 3.80
C ILE A 113 -5.24 -12.94 3.79
N PRO A 114 -6.41 -12.44 4.23
CA PRO A 114 -7.63 -13.23 4.23
C PRO A 114 -8.02 -13.68 2.83
N LYS A 115 -8.46 -14.94 2.70
CA LYS A 115 -8.86 -15.52 1.41
C LYS A 115 -9.95 -14.71 0.71
N TRP A 116 -10.89 -14.14 1.46
CA TRP A 116 -11.97 -13.32 0.91
C TRP A 116 -11.46 -12.11 0.13
N LEU A 117 -10.30 -11.52 0.51
CA LEU A 117 -9.74 -10.41 -0.25
C LEU A 117 -9.31 -10.85 -1.66
N LEU A 118 -8.77 -12.06 -1.77
CA LEU A 118 -8.18 -12.58 -3.00
C LEU A 118 -9.21 -13.25 -3.92
N THR A 119 -10.31 -13.77 -3.36
CA THR A 119 -11.32 -14.51 -4.13
C THR A 119 -12.55 -13.70 -4.49
N THR A 120 -12.80 -12.58 -3.80
CA THR A 120 -13.92 -11.69 -4.13
C THR A 120 -13.55 -10.77 -5.28
N GLN A 121 -14.49 -10.53 -6.20
CA GLN A 121 -14.32 -9.56 -7.26
C GLN A 121 -14.52 -8.15 -6.70
N TRP A 122 -13.50 -7.30 -6.86
CA TRP A 122 -13.54 -5.88 -6.53
C TRP A 122 -13.55 -5.04 -7.81
N ASP A 123 -13.71 -3.73 -7.65
CA ASP A 123 -13.58 -2.75 -8.73
C ASP A 123 -12.13 -2.42 -9.12
N ALA A 124 -11.16 -3.09 -8.49
CA ALA A 124 -9.75 -3.11 -8.91
C ALA A 124 -9.11 -4.48 -8.57
N LYS A 125 -8.08 -4.89 -9.29
CA LYS A 125 -7.26 -6.07 -8.97
C LYS A 125 -6.20 -5.72 -7.93
N PHE A 126 -5.87 -6.66 -7.05
CA PHE A 126 -4.78 -6.47 -6.08
C PHE A 126 -3.48 -7.10 -6.58
N GLU A 127 -2.42 -6.30 -6.60
CA GLU A 127 -1.05 -6.77 -6.76
C GLU A 127 -0.39 -6.82 -5.38
N LEU A 128 -0.28 -8.02 -4.82
CA LEU A 128 0.23 -8.21 -3.46
C LEU A 128 1.75 -8.39 -3.47
N TYR A 129 2.47 -7.46 -2.84
CA TYR A 129 3.91 -7.51 -2.65
C TYR A 129 4.25 -7.69 -1.17
N LYS A 130 4.86 -8.83 -0.84
CA LYS A 130 5.33 -9.07 0.52
C LYS A 130 6.83 -8.85 0.64
N SER A 131 7.24 -7.92 1.48
CA SER A 131 8.66 -7.56 1.63
C SER A 131 9.00 -7.10 3.04
N SER A 132 10.25 -7.31 3.44
CA SER A 132 10.85 -6.76 4.67
C SER A 132 11.77 -5.59 4.30
N LEU A 133 11.25 -4.63 3.53
CA LEU A 133 12.06 -3.57 2.93
C LEU A 133 12.70 -2.66 3.99
N PHE A 134 11.99 -2.38 5.09
CA PHE A 134 12.46 -1.55 6.20
C PHE A 134 12.57 -2.36 7.49
N ASN A 135 13.56 -2.02 8.31
CA ASN A 135 13.66 -2.51 9.69
C ASN A 135 12.66 -1.76 10.58
N ASP A 136 11.40 -2.12 10.44
CA ASP A 136 10.28 -1.52 11.17
C ASP A 136 9.35 -2.63 11.66
N ALA A 137 9.28 -2.79 12.98
CA ALA A 137 8.52 -3.86 13.61
C ALA A 137 7.01 -3.78 13.31
N ASN A 138 6.47 -2.58 13.10
CA ASN A 138 5.03 -2.35 12.93
C ASN A 138 4.63 -2.06 11.48
N ASN A 139 5.59 -1.93 10.56
CA ASN A 139 5.37 -1.56 9.16
C ASN A 139 4.70 -0.18 8.94
N GLU A 140 4.85 0.75 9.89
CA GLU A 140 4.24 2.09 9.91
C GLU A 140 5.15 3.21 9.36
N MET A 141 6.46 2.97 9.25
CA MET A 141 7.45 3.96 8.86
C MET A 141 7.12 4.52 7.48
N GLY A 142 7.00 5.84 7.39
CA GLY A 142 6.67 6.51 6.13
C GLY A 142 5.29 6.15 5.57
N LEU A 143 4.33 5.72 6.40
CA LEU A 143 2.92 5.69 6.03
C LEU A 143 2.25 7.06 6.27
N VAL A 144 1.17 7.32 5.54
CA VAL A 144 0.31 8.49 5.69
C VAL A 144 -1.16 8.08 5.59
N ASP A 145 -2.03 8.79 6.31
CA ASP A 145 -3.47 8.60 6.20
C ASP A 145 -4.04 9.43 5.05
N ARG A 146 -4.95 8.83 4.28
CA ARG A 146 -5.76 9.51 3.26
C ARG A 146 -7.18 8.98 3.28
N SER A 147 -8.15 9.88 3.11
CA SER A 147 -9.55 9.50 2.95
C SER A 147 -9.91 9.45 1.47
N ILE A 148 -10.54 8.36 1.04
CA ILE A 148 -11.08 8.18 -0.32
C ILE A 148 -12.56 7.85 -0.16
N ASN A 149 -13.44 8.73 -0.65
CA ASN A 149 -14.89 8.58 -0.49
C ASN A 149 -15.28 8.26 0.96
N GLU A 150 -14.74 9.04 1.91
CA GLU A 150 -14.93 8.90 3.37
C GLU A 150 -14.31 7.64 4.00
N ILE A 151 -13.61 6.82 3.22
CA ILE A 151 -12.90 5.63 3.70
C ILE A 151 -11.43 6.01 3.96
N ASN A 152 -11.04 5.98 5.23
CA ASN A 152 -9.66 6.25 5.64
C ASN A 152 -8.77 5.03 5.35
N LEU A 153 -7.63 5.28 4.70
CA LEU A 153 -6.63 4.27 4.36
C LEU A 153 -5.24 4.74 4.77
N LYS A 154 -4.41 3.78 5.18
CA LYS A 154 -2.96 3.96 5.25
C LYS A 154 -2.33 3.70 3.89
N LEU A 155 -1.59 4.68 3.39
CA LEU A 155 -0.83 4.63 2.15
C LEU A 155 0.66 4.83 2.42
N SER A 156 1.52 4.38 1.52
CA SER A 156 2.93 4.81 1.49
C SER A 156 2.99 6.31 1.21
N SER A 157 3.80 7.01 2.00
CA SER A 157 4.27 8.35 1.64
C SER A 157 5.04 8.34 0.31
N PRO A 158 5.23 9.49 -0.35
CA PRO A 158 5.96 9.54 -1.62
C PRO A 158 7.39 9.00 -1.49
N GLU A 159 8.05 9.28 -0.35
CA GLU A 159 9.38 8.78 -0.03
C GLU A 159 9.42 7.25 0.02
N ARG A 160 8.45 6.65 0.72
CA ARG A 160 8.35 5.19 0.87
C ARG A 160 7.94 4.53 -0.44
N ALA A 161 6.97 5.10 -1.14
CA ALA A 161 6.45 4.56 -2.40
C ALA A 161 7.55 4.49 -3.47
N ALA A 162 8.40 5.50 -3.57
CA ALA A 162 9.56 5.48 -4.47
C ALA A 162 10.52 4.31 -4.15
N MET A 163 10.84 4.10 -2.88
CA MET A 163 11.72 3.00 -2.44
C MET A 163 11.07 1.62 -2.67
N GLU A 164 9.76 1.51 -2.50
CA GLU A 164 8.99 0.31 -2.82
C GLU A 164 9.04 -0.02 -4.32
N LEU A 165 8.90 0.98 -5.20
CA LEU A 165 9.02 0.77 -6.64
C LEU A 165 10.42 0.32 -7.05
N LEU A 166 11.46 0.96 -6.50
CA LEU A 166 12.85 0.53 -6.69
C LEU A 166 13.12 -0.88 -6.16
N HIS A 167 12.39 -1.31 -5.12
CA HIS A 167 12.49 -2.68 -4.64
C HIS A 167 11.97 -3.69 -5.67
N LEU A 168 10.94 -3.33 -6.42
CA LEU A 168 10.30 -4.17 -7.42
C LEU A 168 11.04 -4.24 -8.77
N TYR A 169 11.89 -3.27 -9.07
CA TYR A 169 12.80 -3.31 -10.22
C TYR A 169 13.86 -4.43 -10.09
N PRO A 170 14.21 -5.19 -11.15
CA PRO A 170 13.67 -5.14 -12.52
C PRO A 170 12.48 -6.09 -12.77
N LYS A 171 12.04 -6.85 -11.77
CA LYS A 171 11.11 -7.98 -11.98
C LYS A 171 9.68 -7.55 -12.30
N HIS A 172 9.21 -6.47 -11.70
CA HIS A 172 7.81 -6.05 -11.79
C HIS A 172 7.62 -4.61 -12.27
N GLN A 173 8.72 -3.87 -12.47
CA GLN A 173 8.68 -2.46 -12.82
C GLN A 173 9.83 -2.14 -13.78
N SER A 174 9.59 -1.21 -14.71
CA SER A 174 10.60 -0.70 -15.65
C SER A 174 11.53 0.30 -14.96
N PHE A 175 12.80 0.36 -15.39
CA PHE A 175 13.71 1.38 -14.90
C PHE A 175 13.28 2.79 -15.34
N ASP A 176 12.93 2.96 -16.62
CA ASP A 176 12.52 4.24 -17.20
C ASP A 176 11.28 4.80 -16.48
N GLU A 177 10.29 3.94 -16.22
CA GLU A 177 9.06 4.34 -15.52
C GLU A 177 9.34 4.82 -14.10
N ILE A 178 10.19 4.10 -13.36
CA ILE A 178 10.54 4.50 -11.99
C ILE A 178 11.39 5.76 -12.00
N ALA A 179 12.32 5.89 -12.95
CA ALA A 179 13.15 7.07 -13.10
C ALA A 179 12.30 8.33 -13.34
N TYR A 180 11.35 8.25 -14.28
CA TYR A 180 10.39 9.34 -14.55
C TYR A 180 9.55 9.69 -13.32
N LEU A 181 9.06 8.69 -12.58
CA LEU A 181 8.32 8.96 -11.35
C LEU A 181 9.18 9.67 -10.30
N ILE A 182 10.42 9.23 -10.09
CA ILE A 182 11.34 9.82 -9.11
C ILE A 182 11.75 11.23 -9.52
N GLU A 183 12.01 11.48 -10.80
CA GLU A 183 12.29 12.82 -11.34
C GLU A 183 11.21 13.86 -10.94
N ASN A 184 9.96 13.43 -10.85
CA ASN A 184 8.84 14.29 -10.46
C ASN A 184 8.66 14.43 -8.93
N LEU A 185 9.46 13.75 -8.10
CA LEU A 185 9.40 13.84 -6.64
C LEU A 185 10.27 14.99 -6.09
N GLY A 186 10.06 16.20 -6.62
CA GLY A 186 10.84 17.39 -6.24
C GLY A 186 10.61 17.92 -4.81
N GLN A 187 9.65 17.38 -4.05
CA GLN A 187 9.24 17.91 -2.74
C GLN A 187 9.24 16.85 -1.62
N LEU A 188 10.13 15.85 -1.68
CA LEU A 188 10.26 14.88 -0.60
C LEU A 188 10.77 15.51 0.69
N ARG A 189 10.34 14.98 1.84
CA ARG A 189 10.77 15.43 3.17
C ARG A 189 12.13 14.82 3.51
N PRO A 190 13.23 15.61 3.58
CA PRO A 190 14.58 15.05 3.75
C PRO A 190 14.73 14.18 5.01
N LYS A 191 14.12 14.60 6.13
CA LYS A 191 14.19 13.84 7.39
C LYS A 191 13.57 12.45 7.25
N LEU A 192 12.44 12.32 6.56
CA LEU A 192 11.81 11.02 6.35
C LEU A 192 12.60 10.18 5.35
N VAL A 193 13.10 10.79 4.27
CA VAL A 193 14.00 10.11 3.32
C VAL A 193 15.22 9.53 4.05
N GLN A 194 15.87 10.32 4.91
CA GLN A 194 17.00 9.88 5.72
C GLN A 194 16.61 8.67 6.59
N THR A 195 15.53 8.77 7.37
CA THR A 195 15.07 7.68 8.23
C THR A 195 14.77 6.40 7.44
N LEU A 196 14.10 6.51 6.29
CA LEU A 196 13.80 5.37 5.43
C LEU A 196 15.07 4.75 4.84
N LEU A 197 16.03 5.55 4.38
CA LEU A 197 17.29 5.05 3.81
C LEU A 197 18.18 4.37 4.85
N GLU A 198 18.27 4.92 6.06
CA GLU A 198 19.01 4.30 7.17
C GLU A 198 18.42 2.94 7.56
N ASN A 199 17.09 2.87 7.64
CA ASN A 199 16.36 1.65 8.03
C ASN A 199 16.04 0.70 6.87
N CYS A 200 16.38 1.05 5.63
CA CYS A 200 16.15 0.18 4.48
C CYS A 200 17.11 -1.02 4.53
N ASN A 201 16.58 -2.24 4.35
CA ASN A 201 17.38 -3.47 4.34
C ASN A 201 17.97 -3.76 2.95
N SER A 202 17.58 -3.01 1.92
CA SER A 202 18.00 -3.25 0.54
C SER A 202 19.07 -2.26 0.08
N ILE A 203 20.32 -2.72 0.01
CA ILE A 203 21.44 -1.97 -0.60
C ILE A 203 21.11 -1.53 -2.03
N LYS A 204 20.38 -2.37 -2.79
CA LYS A 204 19.91 -2.05 -4.14
C LYS A 204 19.06 -0.78 -4.14
N VAL A 205 18.04 -0.73 -3.29
CA VAL A 205 17.12 0.41 -3.18
C VAL A 205 17.85 1.67 -2.75
N LYS A 206 18.71 1.59 -1.71
CA LYS A 206 19.49 2.75 -1.24
C LYS A 206 20.32 3.37 -2.36
N ARG A 207 21.08 2.54 -3.09
CA ARG A 207 21.95 3.01 -4.17
C ARG A 207 21.15 3.59 -5.34
N LEU A 208 20.09 2.91 -5.77
CA LEU A 208 19.24 3.40 -6.86
C LEU A 208 18.57 4.73 -6.50
N PHE A 209 18.01 4.82 -5.29
CA PHE A 209 17.31 6.02 -4.84
C PHE A 209 18.27 7.22 -4.80
N LEU A 210 19.44 7.07 -4.16
CA LEU A 210 20.42 8.14 -4.12
C LEU A 210 20.96 8.51 -5.50
N HIS A 211 21.20 7.51 -6.37
CA HIS A 211 21.68 7.73 -7.72
C HIS A 211 20.70 8.58 -8.55
N LEU A 212 19.43 8.18 -8.60
CA LEU A 212 18.40 8.93 -9.34
C LEU A 212 18.20 10.32 -8.74
N SER A 213 18.19 10.44 -7.41
CA SER A 213 17.99 11.73 -6.74
C SER A 213 19.10 12.74 -7.01
N ASP A 214 20.34 12.25 -7.09
CA ASP A 214 21.54 13.01 -7.44
C ASP A 214 21.56 13.36 -8.93
N GLN A 215 21.19 12.41 -9.79
CA GLN A 215 21.10 12.60 -11.24
C GLN A 215 20.07 13.67 -11.61
N PHE A 216 18.90 13.67 -10.98
CA PHE A 216 17.84 14.66 -11.20
C PHE A 216 18.02 15.95 -10.39
N ASN A 217 19.12 16.09 -9.65
CA ASN A 217 19.49 17.29 -8.92
C ASN A 217 18.37 17.81 -7.98
N HIS A 218 17.74 16.91 -7.23
CA HIS A 218 16.68 17.32 -6.30
C HIS A 218 17.23 18.23 -5.19
N SER A 219 16.58 19.37 -4.95
CA SER A 219 17.02 20.36 -3.94
C SER A 219 17.11 19.76 -2.53
N TRP A 220 16.17 18.89 -2.17
CA TRP A 220 16.11 18.20 -0.88
C TRP A 220 17.25 17.20 -0.67
N PHE A 221 17.94 16.74 -1.73
CA PHE A 221 19.02 15.76 -1.64
C PHE A 221 20.22 16.29 -0.84
N SER A 222 20.51 17.59 -0.99
CA SER A 222 21.59 18.27 -0.26
C SER A 222 21.44 18.24 1.26
N SER A 223 20.23 17.99 1.76
CA SER A 223 19.92 17.91 3.20
C SER A 223 20.13 16.51 3.79
N LEU A 224 20.52 15.52 2.98
CA LEU A 224 20.79 14.16 3.44
C LEU A 224 22.21 14.00 3.97
N ASP A 225 22.36 13.28 5.06
CA ASP A 225 23.64 12.80 5.56
C ASP A 225 23.91 11.41 4.97
N THR A 226 24.51 11.40 3.78
CA THR A 226 24.80 10.16 3.06
C THR A 226 25.84 9.28 3.75
N THR A 227 26.61 9.83 4.69
CA THR A 227 27.64 9.08 5.44
C THR A 227 27.03 8.06 6.41
N LYS A 228 25.78 8.28 6.84
CA LYS A 228 25.02 7.38 7.71
C LYS A 228 24.29 6.27 6.96
N ILE A 229 24.28 6.32 5.63
CA ILE A 229 23.54 5.38 4.80
C ILE A 229 24.50 4.29 4.33
N ASP A 230 24.34 3.07 4.85
CA ASP A 230 25.13 1.92 4.38
C ASP A 230 24.76 1.56 2.93
N LEU A 231 25.68 1.84 2.01
CA LEU A 231 25.59 1.47 0.59
C LEU A 231 26.21 0.10 0.31
N GLY A 232 26.69 -0.62 1.31
CA GLY A 232 27.32 -1.92 1.16
C GLY A 232 28.57 -1.90 0.28
N LYS A 233 29.09 -3.10 -0.01
CA LYS A 233 30.33 -3.29 -0.77
C LYS A 233 30.04 -3.93 -2.13
N GLY A 234 31.01 -3.87 -3.05
CA GLY A 234 30.92 -4.47 -4.38
C GLY A 234 30.11 -3.70 -5.41
N LYS A 235 30.35 -4.02 -6.69
CA LYS A 235 29.58 -3.53 -7.83
C LYS A 235 28.26 -4.31 -7.93
N ARG A 236 27.22 -3.66 -8.44
CA ARG A 236 25.93 -4.30 -8.74
C ARG A 236 25.50 -3.91 -10.13
N GLU A 237 25.22 -4.91 -10.96
CA GLU A 237 24.60 -4.74 -12.27
C GLU A 237 23.12 -5.04 -12.12
N LEU A 238 22.27 -4.14 -12.62
CA LEU A 238 20.82 -4.27 -12.57
C LEU A 238 20.26 -4.00 -13.97
N GLY A 239 19.52 -4.98 -14.51
CA GLY A 239 19.10 -4.95 -15.91
C GLY A 239 20.20 -5.44 -16.86
N ASP A 240 19.87 -5.51 -18.15
CA ASP A 240 20.78 -5.98 -19.20
C ASP A 240 21.54 -4.81 -19.83
N GLY A 241 22.86 -4.74 -19.58
CA GLY A 241 23.75 -3.74 -20.16
C GLY A 241 23.54 -2.31 -19.61
N GLY A 242 24.55 -1.45 -19.79
CA GLY A 242 24.42 -0.02 -19.53
C GLY A 242 25.64 0.67 -18.92
N LYS A 243 25.41 1.85 -18.38
CA LYS A 243 26.45 2.76 -17.89
C LYS A 243 26.83 2.47 -16.43
N TYR A 244 28.12 2.49 -16.14
CA TYR A 244 28.62 2.32 -14.78
C TYR A 244 28.73 3.66 -14.05
N TYR A 245 28.03 3.76 -12.91
CA TYR A 245 28.03 4.90 -12.00
C TYR A 245 28.92 4.59 -10.79
N SER A 246 30.16 5.07 -10.85
CA SER A 246 31.20 4.76 -9.86
C SER A 246 30.86 5.20 -8.43
N LYS A 247 30.23 6.39 -8.27
CA LYS A 247 29.79 6.94 -6.98
C LYS A 247 28.89 5.97 -6.20
N TYR A 248 28.01 5.26 -6.91
CA TYR A 248 27.04 4.33 -6.32
C TYR A 248 27.38 2.85 -6.55
N LYS A 249 28.45 2.55 -7.30
CA LYS A 249 28.86 1.19 -7.70
C LYS A 249 27.71 0.42 -8.35
N LEU A 250 27.00 1.09 -9.26
CA LEU A 250 25.87 0.56 -10.02
C LEU A 250 26.19 0.54 -11.51
N SER A 251 25.87 -0.55 -12.20
CA SER A 251 25.68 -0.55 -13.65
C SER A 251 24.17 -0.61 -13.92
N LEU A 252 23.65 0.36 -14.65
CA LEU A 252 22.21 0.50 -14.95
C LEU A 252 22.02 0.73 -16.45
N PRO A 253 20.88 0.31 -17.03
CA PRO A 253 20.52 0.69 -18.38
C PRO A 253 20.48 2.21 -18.51
N GLU A 254 20.73 2.70 -19.72
CA GLU A 254 20.54 4.13 -20.01
C GLU A 254 19.06 4.44 -19.98
N ILE A 255 18.71 5.55 -19.31
CA ILE A 255 17.34 6.06 -19.31
C ILE A 255 17.06 6.54 -20.72
N LYS A 256 16.03 6.00 -21.37
CA LYS A 256 15.63 6.50 -22.69
C LYS A 256 14.98 7.86 -22.50
N GLU A 257 15.63 8.92 -23.00
CA GLU A 257 14.98 10.23 -23.13
C GLU A 257 13.72 10.06 -24.00
N SER A 258 12.59 10.59 -23.51
CA SER A 258 11.29 10.57 -24.21
C SER A 258 11.22 11.70 -25.23
#